data_AF-A0A0F4QG41-F1
#
_entry.id   AF-A0A0F4QG41-F1
#
_cell.length_a   1.000
_cell.length_b   1.000
_cell.length_c   1.000
_cell.angle_alpha   90.00
_cell.angle_beta   90.00
_cell.angle_gamma   90.00
#
_symmetry.space_group_name_H-M   'P 1'
#
loop_
_entity.id
_entity.type
_entity.pdbx_description
1 polymer ?
#
loop_
_entity_poly.entity_id
_entity_poly.type
_entity_poly.pdbx_seq_one_letter_code
_entity_poly.pdbx_strand_id
1 'polypeptide(L)'
;MKDTKTLTLTLLSGALALCTIPQALAAQCNIVIPSSHHLIDGNTLGVVAGDTICLAAGERGPLRIRNVHGEAGNPVVIRNEDGTVTTTPYEYSIAVEQSSQLRITGSRDEAGYGMRLGGTVGIGGLSEYIEIDNLEIYRARFAGLLIKTDPTCDPATWQENFTMRGLRVHHNYIHDTETGEGMYIGYTGKSRKLECDGVATTVYPHKLTDVDIYNNTLENIGADGIQLNSVASDASIRNNKIYRTGVSPFDPKYQNTGIQVGGDKVTVTGNLIYRSGGNGMMLDGDGLTIHDNHILYAGENGIFARNPAQQDSTISDGEAHVYSENLIIHPASYGIKLYAVNTATPNLIKENTIEDHGQRDAANRPMTYSYLNNSVFRQELNNRHYVVEQ
;
A
#
# COMPACT_ATOMS: atom_id res chain seq x y z
N MET A 1 58.48 -18.65 -61.99
CA MET A 1 58.24 -19.23 -60.66
C MET A 1 58.00 -18.12 -59.66
N LYS A 2 56.73 -17.75 -59.47
CA LYS A 2 56.22 -16.99 -58.32
C LYS A 2 54.71 -17.12 -58.38
N ASP A 3 54.20 -18.00 -57.53
CA ASP A 3 52.79 -18.30 -57.33
C ASP A 3 52.04 -17.04 -56.89
N THR A 4 50.95 -16.72 -57.57
CA THR A 4 49.94 -15.80 -57.04
C THR A 4 48.66 -16.59 -56.88
N LYS A 5 48.40 -17.02 -55.64
CA LYS A 5 47.16 -17.70 -55.24
C LYS A 5 46.03 -16.67 -55.19
N THR A 6 45.02 -16.85 -56.03
CA THR A 6 43.77 -16.12 -55.97
C THR A 6 42.98 -16.60 -54.75
N LEU A 7 42.69 -15.68 -53.82
CA LEU A 7 41.90 -15.94 -52.62
C LEU A 7 40.41 -15.81 -52.99
N THR A 8 39.69 -16.92 -53.08
CA THR A 8 38.24 -16.92 -53.31
C THR A 8 37.54 -16.66 -51.97
N LEU A 9 36.90 -15.49 -51.84
CA LEU A 9 36.10 -15.12 -50.67
C LEU A 9 34.69 -15.71 -50.83
N THR A 10 34.44 -16.87 -50.22
CA THR A 10 33.11 -17.47 -50.17
C THR A 10 32.27 -16.72 -49.12
N LEU A 11 31.34 -15.88 -49.56
CA LEU A 11 30.29 -15.35 -48.68
C LEU A 11 29.36 -16.49 -48.25
N LEU A 12 29.51 -16.97 -47.01
CA LEU A 12 28.47 -17.75 -46.35
C LEU A 12 27.29 -16.82 -46.07
N SER A 13 26.21 -16.98 -46.83
CA SER A 13 24.89 -16.43 -46.50
C SER A 13 24.37 -17.13 -45.24
N GLY A 14 24.65 -16.52 -44.07
CA GLY A 14 24.03 -16.92 -42.81
C GLY A 14 22.54 -16.59 -42.86
N ALA A 15 21.71 -17.63 -42.90
CA ALA A 15 20.27 -17.49 -42.69
C ALA A 15 20.05 -16.91 -41.29
N LEU A 16 19.60 -15.66 -41.24
CA LEU A 16 19.16 -15.01 -40.02
C LEU A 16 17.90 -15.76 -39.56
N ALA A 17 18.06 -16.69 -38.62
CA ALA A 17 16.94 -17.30 -37.93
C ALA A 17 16.27 -16.18 -37.11
N LEU A 18 15.19 -15.64 -37.65
CA LEU A 18 14.23 -14.81 -36.93
C LEU A 18 13.75 -15.64 -35.74
N CYS A 19 14.36 -15.41 -34.59
CA CYS A 19 13.86 -15.88 -33.32
C CYS A 19 12.54 -15.14 -33.11
N THR A 20 11.44 -15.79 -33.52
CA THR A 20 10.09 -15.37 -33.16
C THR A 20 10.04 -15.42 -31.64
N ILE A 21 10.13 -14.25 -31.01
CA ILE A 21 9.71 -14.07 -29.63
C ILE A 21 8.29 -14.64 -29.57
N PRO A 22 7.99 -15.60 -28.68
CA PRO A 22 6.63 -16.02 -28.50
C PRO A 22 5.86 -14.77 -28.09
N GLN A 23 4.98 -14.29 -28.97
CA GLN A 23 3.86 -13.48 -28.51
C GLN A 23 3.25 -14.28 -27.39
N ALA A 24 3.27 -13.73 -26.16
CA ALA A 24 2.49 -14.29 -25.08
C ALA A 24 1.10 -14.54 -25.66
N LEU A 25 0.66 -15.81 -25.73
CA LEU A 25 -0.75 -16.08 -26.00
C LEU A 25 -1.48 -15.22 -24.99
N ALA A 26 -2.27 -14.25 -25.44
CA ALA A 26 -3.22 -13.58 -24.57
C ALA A 26 -3.99 -14.71 -23.88
N ALA A 27 -3.79 -14.88 -22.57
CA ALA A 27 -4.24 -16.07 -21.86
C ALA A 27 -5.73 -16.25 -22.13
N GLN A 28 -6.12 -17.36 -22.74
CA GLN A 28 -7.51 -17.59 -23.15
C GLN A 28 -8.42 -17.48 -21.93
N CYS A 29 -9.51 -16.73 -22.04
CA CYS A 29 -10.49 -16.58 -20.97
C CYS A 29 -11.23 -17.90 -20.76
N ASN A 30 -11.26 -18.41 -19.53
CA ASN A 30 -12.07 -19.56 -19.15
C ASN A 30 -13.55 -19.16 -19.06
N ILE A 31 -13.80 -17.97 -18.50
CA ILE A 31 -15.14 -17.41 -18.29
C ILE A 31 -15.14 -15.95 -18.74
N VAL A 32 -16.16 -15.54 -19.48
CA VAL A 32 -16.36 -14.14 -19.89
C VAL A 32 -17.60 -13.59 -19.19
N ILE A 33 -17.44 -12.46 -18.50
CA ILE A 33 -18.51 -11.77 -17.77
C ILE A 33 -18.95 -10.55 -18.58
N PRO A 34 -20.19 -10.53 -19.12
CA PRO A 34 -20.69 -9.38 -19.86
C PRO A 34 -20.85 -8.16 -18.94
N SER A 35 -20.78 -6.95 -19.51
CA SER A 35 -20.85 -5.68 -18.76
C SER A 35 -22.16 -5.51 -17.97
N SER A 36 -23.24 -6.18 -18.40
CA SER A 36 -24.55 -6.20 -17.72
C SER A 36 -24.62 -7.13 -16.51
N HIS A 37 -23.59 -7.91 -16.23
CA HIS A 37 -23.56 -8.84 -15.09
C HIS A 37 -22.74 -8.25 -13.95
N HIS A 38 -23.30 -8.18 -12.74
CA HIS A 38 -22.70 -7.47 -11.62
C HIS A 38 -22.27 -8.38 -10.46
N LEU A 39 -22.49 -9.70 -10.59
CA LEU A 39 -22.14 -10.69 -9.58
C LEU A 39 -21.25 -11.77 -10.21
N ILE A 40 -20.07 -11.97 -9.66
CA ILE A 40 -19.21 -13.13 -9.91
C ILE A 40 -19.28 -13.98 -8.65
N ASP A 41 -20.03 -15.07 -8.72
CA ASP A 41 -20.07 -16.07 -7.65
C ASP A 41 -19.37 -17.33 -8.14
N GLY A 42 -18.18 -17.60 -7.60
CA GLY A 42 -17.33 -18.70 -8.06
C GLY A 42 -18.01 -20.07 -7.94
N ASN A 43 -18.83 -20.27 -6.91
CA ASN A 43 -19.60 -21.51 -6.74
C ASN A 43 -20.66 -21.68 -7.84
N THR A 44 -21.34 -20.59 -8.21
CA THR A 44 -22.39 -20.63 -9.24
C THR A 44 -21.81 -20.78 -10.64
N LEU A 45 -20.67 -20.14 -10.90
CA LEU A 45 -19.98 -20.16 -12.18
C LEU A 45 -19.08 -21.40 -12.35
N GLY A 46 -18.89 -22.21 -11.30
CA GLY A 46 -18.01 -23.38 -11.32
C GLY A 46 -16.54 -23.01 -11.50
N VAL A 47 -16.11 -21.88 -10.93
CA VAL A 47 -14.73 -21.39 -10.99
C VAL A 47 -13.82 -22.36 -10.26
N VAL A 48 -12.72 -22.74 -10.91
CA VAL A 48 -11.68 -23.59 -10.34
C VAL A 48 -10.33 -22.87 -10.34
N ALA A 49 -9.39 -23.36 -9.54
CA ALA A 49 -8.05 -22.79 -9.45
C ALA A 49 -7.36 -22.72 -10.82
N GLY A 50 -6.73 -21.58 -11.10
CA GLY A 50 -6.08 -21.29 -12.39
C GLY A 50 -7.00 -20.74 -13.47
N ASP A 51 -8.31 -20.66 -13.22
CA ASP A 51 -9.21 -20.03 -14.18
C ASP A 51 -8.88 -18.54 -14.37
N THR A 52 -8.99 -18.10 -15.62
CA THR A 52 -9.02 -16.68 -15.97
C THR A 52 -10.46 -16.25 -16.27
N ILE A 53 -10.98 -15.34 -15.45
CA ILE A 53 -12.28 -14.69 -15.64
C ILE A 53 -12.03 -13.34 -16.30
N CYS A 54 -12.52 -13.18 -17.52
CA CYS A 54 -12.39 -11.93 -18.24
C CYS A 54 -13.66 -11.08 -18.17
N LEU A 55 -13.47 -9.78 -17.98
CA LEU A 55 -14.50 -8.78 -17.95
C LEU A 55 -14.62 -8.15 -19.34
N ALA A 56 -15.80 -8.25 -19.96
CA ALA A 56 -16.05 -7.59 -21.24
C ALA A 56 -15.84 -6.08 -21.12
N ALA A 57 -15.18 -5.48 -22.12
CA ALA A 57 -14.89 -4.06 -22.16
C ALA A 57 -16.17 -3.20 -22.19
N GLY A 58 -16.02 -1.93 -21.78
CA GLY A 58 -17.10 -0.95 -21.73
C GLY A 58 -17.44 -0.50 -20.31
N GLU A 59 -18.44 0.37 -20.23
CA GLU A 59 -18.95 0.87 -18.96
C GLU A 59 -19.79 -0.21 -18.26
N ARG A 60 -19.60 -0.37 -16.95
CA ARG A 60 -20.40 -1.25 -16.11
C ARG A 60 -20.68 -0.66 -14.73
N GLY A 61 -21.75 -1.16 -14.11
CA GLY A 61 -22.04 -0.93 -12.70
C GLY A 61 -21.09 -1.70 -11.77
N PRO A 62 -21.20 -1.50 -10.44
CA PRO A 62 -20.37 -2.16 -9.44
C PRO A 62 -20.32 -3.67 -9.61
N LEU A 63 -19.16 -4.27 -9.34
CA LEU A 63 -18.96 -5.71 -9.43
C LEU A 63 -18.78 -6.31 -8.04
N ARG A 64 -19.65 -7.25 -7.65
CA ARG A 64 -19.46 -8.07 -6.46
C ARG A 64 -18.85 -9.40 -6.85
N ILE A 65 -17.79 -9.79 -6.15
CA ILE A 65 -17.01 -11.00 -6.38
C ILE A 65 -17.03 -11.80 -5.08
N ARG A 66 -17.49 -13.05 -5.14
CA ARG A 66 -17.55 -13.91 -3.96
C ARG A 66 -17.29 -15.37 -4.26
N ASN A 67 -16.83 -16.11 -3.25
CA ASN A 67 -16.58 -17.55 -3.34
C ASN A 67 -15.62 -17.92 -4.48
N VAL A 68 -14.64 -17.06 -4.78
CA VAL A 68 -13.63 -17.33 -5.82
C VAL A 68 -12.36 -17.82 -5.14
N HIS A 69 -12.01 -19.07 -5.41
CA HIS A 69 -10.91 -19.74 -4.72
C HIS A 69 -9.91 -20.33 -5.72
N GLY A 70 -8.70 -19.77 -5.74
CA GLY A 70 -7.55 -20.38 -6.39
C GLY A 70 -6.79 -21.31 -5.46
N GLU A 71 -5.61 -21.72 -5.91
CA GLU A 71 -4.65 -22.50 -5.12
C GLU A 71 -3.29 -21.78 -5.09
N ALA A 72 -2.44 -22.13 -4.12
CA ALA A 72 -1.11 -21.55 -4.02
C ALA A 72 -0.30 -21.81 -5.32
N GLY A 73 0.16 -20.75 -5.96
CA GLY A 73 0.86 -20.81 -7.25
C GLY A 73 -0.06 -21.02 -8.46
N ASN A 74 -1.37 -21.17 -8.26
CA ASN A 74 -2.38 -21.29 -9.29
C ASN A 74 -3.62 -20.44 -8.95
N PRO A 75 -3.46 -19.10 -8.85
CA PRO A 75 -4.55 -18.22 -8.46
C PRO A 75 -5.63 -18.15 -9.56
N VAL A 76 -6.85 -17.78 -9.17
CA VAL A 76 -7.83 -17.30 -10.14
C VAL A 76 -7.44 -15.89 -10.56
N VAL A 77 -7.51 -15.57 -11.85
CA VAL A 77 -7.19 -14.24 -12.38
C VAL A 77 -8.45 -13.58 -12.92
N ILE A 78 -8.75 -12.38 -12.44
CA ILE A 78 -9.79 -11.52 -12.98
C ILE A 78 -9.14 -10.36 -13.72
N ARG A 79 -9.46 -10.19 -15.01
CA ARG A 79 -8.87 -9.13 -15.85
C ARG A 79 -9.85 -8.58 -16.88
N ASN A 80 -9.54 -7.44 -17.49
CA ASN A 80 -10.25 -6.98 -18.69
C ASN A 80 -9.95 -7.89 -19.89
N GLU A 81 -10.94 -8.04 -20.78
CA GLU A 81 -10.74 -8.51 -22.17
C GLU A 81 -9.99 -7.45 -23.00
N ASP A 82 -10.00 -7.59 -24.32
CA ASP A 82 -9.52 -6.57 -25.24
C ASP A 82 -10.34 -5.27 -25.06
N GLY A 83 -9.67 -4.21 -24.60
CA GLY A 83 -10.25 -2.91 -24.33
C GLY A 83 -10.45 -2.61 -22.85
N THR A 84 -10.98 -1.41 -22.58
CA THR A 84 -11.05 -0.87 -21.21
C THR A 84 -12.38 -1.20 -20.54
N VAL A 85 -12.30 -1.74 -19.32
CA VAL A 85 -13.41 -1.83 -18.38
C VAL A 85 -13.47 -0.55 -17.56
N THR A 86 -14.59 0.14 -17.60
CA THR A 86 -14.78 1.39 -16.86
C THR A 86 -15.97 1.29 -15.91
N THR A 87 -15.82 1.81 -14.68
CA THR A 87 -16.96 2.16 -13.84
C THR A 87 -17.02 3.66 -13.69
N THR A 88 -18.21 4.24 -13.65
CA THR A 88 -18.40 5.61 -13.16
C THR A 88 -18.20 5.65 -11.64
N PRO A 89 -17.97 6.82 -11.03
CA PRO A 89 -17.82 6.92 -9.58
C PRO A 89 -19.03 6.36 -8.84
N TYR A 90 -18.84 5.21 -8.20
CA TYR A 90 -19.77 4.59 -7.24
C TYR A 90 -19.17 4.64 -5.84
N GLU A 91 -19.95 4.25 -4.83
CA GLU A 91 -19.39 4.00 -3.50
C GLU A 91 -18.34 2.88 -3.55
N TYR A 92 -18.65 1.81 -4.29
CA TYR A 92 -17.75 0.71 -4.62
C TYR A 92 -17.78 0.43 -6.12
N SER A 93 -16.61 0.26 -6.73
CA SER A 93 -16.44 -0.23 -8.09
C SER A 93 -16.33 -1.76 -8.10
N ILE A 94 -15.59 -2.32 -7.14
CA ILE A 94 -15.44 -3.76 -6.90
C ILE A 94 -15.59 -4.04 -5.41
N ALA A 95 -16.28 -5.13 -5.05
CA ALA A 95 -16.32 -5.67 -3.70
C ALA A 95 -16.00 -7.18 -3.73
N VAL A 96 -14.96 -7.60 -3.02
CA VAL A 96 -14.51 -8.99 -2.91
C VAL A 96 -14.81 -9.52 -1.51
N GLU A 97 -15.45 -10.69 -1.45
CA GLU A 97 -15.84 -11.36 -0.21
C GLU A 97 -15.56 -12.86 -0.31
N GLN A 98 -15.24 -13.50 0.81
CA GLN A 98 -15.10 -14.96 0.92
C GLN A 98 -14.30 -15.57 -0.25
N SER A 99 -13.17 -14.96 -0.60
CA SER A 99 -12.38 -15.36 -1.77
C SER A 99 -10.92 -15.51 -1.39
N SER A 100 -10.19 -16.40 -2.06
CA SER A 100 -8.78 -16.63 -1.77
C SER A 100 -7.95 -16.99 -2.99
N GLN A 101 -6.65 -16.70 -2.94
CA GLN A 101 -5.72 -16.95 -4.06
C GLN A 101 -6.26 -16.32 -5.35
N LEU A 102 -6.53 -15.03 -5.29
CA LEU A 102 -7.20 -14.26 -6.34
C LEU A 102 -6.33 -13.07 -6.74
N ARG A 103 -6.12 -12.92 -8.04
CA ARG A 103 -5.48 -11.75 -8.63
C ARG A 103 -6.49 -10.95 -9.44
N ILE A 104 -6.57 -9.65 -9.18
CA ILE A 104 -7.36 -8.69 -9.97
C ILE A 104 -6.39 -7.77 -10.69
N THR A 105 -6.37 -7.83 -12.01
CA THR A 105 -5.36 -7.15 -12.83
C THR A 105 -5.92 -6.48 -14.08
N GLY A 106 -5.43 -5.30 -14.41
CA GLY A 106 -5.72 -4.62 -15.67
C GLY A 106 -4.58 -4.75 -16.68
N SER A 107 -4.90 -4.73 -17.98
CA SER A 107 -3.86 -4.51 -18.99
C SER A 107 -3.25 -3.12 -18.84
N ARG A 108 -1.97 -2.97 -19.19
CA ARG A 108 -1.26 -1.67 -19.16
C ARG A 108 -0.47 -1.50 -20.45
N ASP A 109 -0.91 -0.58 -21.29
CA ASP A 109 -0.30 -0.27 -22.59
C ASP A 109 -0.21 1.24 -22.83
N GLU A 110 0.10 1.66 -24.06
CA GLU A 110 0.16 3.08 -24.44
C GLU A 110 -1.18 3.80 -24.29
N ALA A 111 -2.32 3.07 -24.35
CA ALA A 111 -3.65 3.63 -24.15
C ALA A 111 -4.00 3.81 -22.67
N GLY A 112 -3.18 3.29 -21.75
CA GLY A 112 -3.29 3.48 -20.31
C GLY A 112 -3.71 2.20 -19.58
N TYR A 113 -4.59 2.36 -18.59
CA TYR A 113 -5.09 1.26 -17.76
C TYR A 113 -6.31 0.58 -18.40
N GLY A 114 -6.28 -0.75 -18.51
CA GLY A 114 -7.37 -1.58 -19.00
C GLY A 114 -8.53 -1.72 -18.02
N MET A 115 -8.30 -1.40 -16.74
CA MET A 115 -9.32 -1.31 -15.70
C MET A 115 -9.28 0.07 -15.05
N ARG A 116 -10.33 0.86 -15.31
CA ARG A 116 -10.49 2.23 -14.82
C ARG A 116 -11.72 2.32 -13.92
N LEU A 117 -11.48 2.32 -12.62
CA LEU A 117 -12.50 2.05 -11.62
C LEU A 117 -12.83 3.32 -10.84
N GLY A 118 -13.96 3.95 -11.19
CA GLY A 118 -14.54 5.03 -10.41
C GLY A 118 -15.17 4.48 -9.13
N GLY A 119 -14.62 4.81 -7.97
CA GLY A 119 -15.09 4.32 -6.67
C GLY A 119 -14.19 3.26 -6.02
N THR A 120 -14.52 2.90 -4.79
CA THR A 120 -13.70 2.04 -3.92
C THR A 120 -13.55 0.63 -4.48
N VAL A 121 -12.33 0.07 -4.47
CA VAL A 121 -12.09 -1.36 -4.58
C VAL A 121 -11.98 -1.94 -3.18
N GLY A 122 -13.01 -2.68 -2.75
CA GLY A 122 -13.13 -3.24 -1.41
C GLY A 122 -12.77 -4.72 -1.37
N ILE A 123 -11.93 -5.11 -0.42
CA ILE A 123 -11.59 -6.51 -0.14
C ILE A 123 -11.90 -6.80 1.33
N GLY A 124 -12.76 -7.79 1.58
CA GLY A 124 -13.16 -8.14 2.94
C GLY A 124 -13.81 -9.51 3.01
N GLY A 125 -14.70 -9.69 3.98
CA GLY A 125 -15.48 -10.93 4.11
C GLY A 125 -14.63 -12.18 4.24
N LEU A 126 -13.55 -12.12 5.02
CA LEU A 126 -12.60 -13.24 5.23
C LEU A 126 -11.76 -13.61 4.00
N SER A 127 -11.57 -12.67 3.07
CA SER A 127 -10.69 -12.89 1.91
C SER A 127 -9.20 -12.78 2.27
N GLU A 128 -8.35 -13.61 1.67
CA GLU A 128 -6.90 -13.66 1.89
C GLU A 128 -6.15 -14.17 0.64
N TYR A 129 -4.84 -13.94 0.55
CA TYR A 129 -4.01 -14.21 -0.63
C TYR A 129 -4.55 -13.48 -1.87
N ILE A 130 -4.57 -12.15 -1.79
CA ILE A 130 -5.14 -11.26 -2.80
C ILE A 130 -4.05 -10.40 -3.42
N GLU A 131 -3.96 -10.45 -4.75
CA GLU A 131 -3.10 -9.58 -5.56
C GLU A 131 -3.95 -8.57 -6.33
N ILE A 132 -3.58 -7.29 -6.25
CA ILE A 132 -4.27 -6.19 -6.92
C ILE A 132 -3.23 -5.37 -7.66
N ASP A 133 -3.32 -5.37 -8.99
CA ASP A 133 -2.31 -4.71 -9.79
C ASP A 133 -2.80 -4.11 -11.10
N ASN A 134 -2.04 -3.11 -11.58
CA ASN A 134 -2.30 -2.45 -12.85
C ASN A 134 -3.76 -1.95 -12.95
N LEU A 135 -4.30 -1.36 -11.87
CA LEU A 135 -5.60 -0.71 -11.84
C LEU A 135 -5.45 0.82 -11.79
N GLU A 136 -6.32 1.54 -12.50
CA GLU A 136 -6.59 2.95 -12.24
C GLU A 136 -7.83 3.04 -11.36
N ILE A 137 -7.72 3.66 -10.19
CA ILE A 137 -8.82 3.84 -9.23
C ILE A 137 -8.97 5.33 -8.97
N TYR A 138 -10.16 5.87 -9.18
CA TYR A 138 -10.36 7.30 -9.10
C TYR A 138 -11.65 7.70 -8.41
N ARG A 139 -11.66 8.89 -7.80
CA ARG A 139 -12.87 9.51 -7.21
C ARG A 139 -13.61 8.60 -6.22
N ALA A 140 -12.86 7.79 -5.49
CA ALA A 140 -13.41 7.04 -4.37
C ALA A 140 -13.74 7.99 -3.22
N ARG A 141 -14.90 7.78 -2.58
CA ARG A 141 -15.38 8.64 -1.50
C ARG A 141 -14.67 8.39 -0.17
N PHE A 142 -14.50 7.11 0.19
CA PHE A 142 -13.93 6.72 1.48
C PHE A 142 -12.47 6.26 1.38
N ALA A 143 -12.15 5.36 0.45
CA ALA A 143 -10.78 4.99 0.15
C ALA A 143 -10.67 4.47 -1.29
N GLY A 144 -9.55 4.70 -1.98
CA GLY A 144 -9.30 4.05 -3.27
C GLY A 144 -9.33 2.52 -3.13
N LEU A 145 -8.51 2.01 -2.22
CA LEU A 145 -8.54 0.62 -1.76
C LEU A 145 -9.04 0.56 -0.32
N LEU A 146 -10.02 -0.29 -0.04
CA LEU A 146 -10.50 -0.60 1.30
C LEU A 146 -10.33 -2.09 1.59
N ILE A 147 -9.28 -2.46 2.33
CA ILE A 147 -8.93 -3.86 2.58
C ILE A 147 -9.06 -4.14 4.07
N LYS A 148 -10.18 -4.74 4.48
CA LYS A 148 -10.43 -5.17 5.86
C LYS A 148 -11.61 -6.13 5.94
N THR A 149 -11.58 -7.02 6.93
CA THR A 149 -12.79 -7.67 7.47
C THR A 149 -13.20 -6.97 8.77
N ASP A 150 -14.38 -6.35 8.80
CA ASP A 150 -14.94 -5.83 10.05
C ASP A 150 -15.35 -6.98 10.97
N PRO A 151 -15.00 -6.94 12.28
CA PRO A 151 -15.48 -7.95 13.21
C PRO A 151 -17.00 -7.77 13.42
N THR A 152 -17.71 -8.89 13.39
CA THR A 152 -19.17 -9.00 13.53
C THR A 152 -19.52 -9.97 14.68
N CYS A 153 -20.79 -10.33 14.85
CA CYS A 153 -21.17 -11.38 15.79
C CYS A 153 -20.86 -12.80 15.30
N ASP A 154 -20.39 -12.96 14.05
CA ASP A 154 -19.82 -14.22 13.58
C ASP A 154 -18.38 -14.39 14.11
N PRO A 155 -18.12 -15.42 14.94
CA PRO A 155 -16.78 -15.69 15.47
C PRO A 155 -15.72 -15.86 14.39
N ALA A 156 -16.06 -16.27 13.16
CA ALA A 156 -15.10 -16.40 12.07
C ALA A 156 -14.41 -15.07 11.72
N THR A 157 -15.02 -13.92 12.06
CA THR A 157 -14.45 -12.58 11.85
C THR A 157 -13.53 -12.10 12.96
N TRP A 158 -13.37 -12.86 14.05
CA TRP A 158 -12.62 -12.44 15.23
C TRP A 158 -11.12 -12.76 15.09
N GLN A 159 -10.29 -11.97 15.77
CA GLN A 159 -8.83 -12.04 15.69
C GLN A 159 -8.25 -13.44 15.89
N GLU A 160 -8.82 -14.23 16.81
CA GLU A 160 -8.39 -15.59 17.12
C GLU A 160 -8.71 -16.61 16.01
N ASN A 161 -9.65 -16.31 15.13
CA ASN A 161 -10.14 -17.21 14.09
C ASN A 161 -9.70 -16.79 12.68
N PHE A 162 -9.36 -15.52 12.48
CA PHE A 162 -8.96 -15.01 11.18
C PHE A 162 -7.79 -14.03 11.24
N THR A 163 -6.79 -14.30 10.39
CA THR A 163 -5.70 -13.39 10.05
C THR A 163 -5.78 -13.20 8.54
N MET A 164 -5.83 -11.96 8.07
CA MET A 164 -5.77 -11.70 6.63
C MET A 164 -4.31 -11.75 6.18
N ARG A 165 -4.02 -12.64 5.22
CA ARG A 165 -2.65 -12.95 4.79
C ARG A 165 -2.44 -12.69 3.31
N GLY A 166 -1.18 -12.55 2.90
CA GLY A 166 -0.79 -12.63 1.49
C GLY A 166 -1.36 -11.51 0.63
N LEU A 167 -1.25 -10.26 1.09
CA LEU A 167 -1.69 -9.11 0.30
C LEU A 167 -0.55 -8.60 -0.57
N ARG A 168 -0.82 -8.44 -1.87
CA ARG A 168 0.09 -7.83 -2.84
C ARG A 168 -0.65 -6.69 -3.53
N VAL A 169 -0.22 -5.46 -3.30
CA VAL A 169 -0.85 -4.27 -3.89
C VAL A 169 0.21 -3.50 -4.66
N HIS A 170 0.16 -3.53 -6.00
CA HIS A 170 1.23 -2.92 -6.77
C HIS A 170 0.89 -2.40 -8.16
N HIS A 171 1.65 -1.41 -8.63
CA HIS A 171 1.50 -0.82 -9.96
C HIS A 171 0.12 -0.19 -10.22
N ASN A 172 -0.63 0.11 -9.16
CA ASN A 172 -1.90 0.81 -9.25
C ASN A 172 -1.69 2.32 -9.34
N TYR A 173 -2.60 3.01 -10.01
CA TYR A 173 -2.72 4.46 -10.00
C TYR A 173 -4.00 4.84 -9.26
N ILE A 174 -3.88 5.46 -8.09
CA ILE A 174 -5.02 5.88 -7.28
C ILE A 174 -5.04 7.40 -7.22
N HIS A 175 -6.12 8.03 -7.65
CA HIS A 175 -6.13 9.50 -7.70
C HIS A 175 -7.47 10.16 -7.48
N ASP A 176 -7.40 11.44 -7.07
CA ASP A 176 -8.55 12.32 -6.87
C ASP A 176 -9.63 11.70 -5.99
N THR A 177 -9.23 11.01 -4.92
CA THR A 177 -10.18 10.54 -3.89
C THR A 177 -10.85 11.75 -3.26
N GLU A 178 -12.15 11.68 -2.97
CA GLU A 178 -12.92 12.87 -2.62
C GLU A 178 -12.56 13.37 -1.21
N THR A 179 -13.04 12.66 -0.18
CA THR A 179 -12.65 12.92 1.23
C THR A 179 -11.75 11.84 1.80
N GLY A 180 -11.56 10.77 1.02
CA GLY A 180 -11.06 9.48 1.44
C GLY A 180 -9.56 9.29 1.34
N GLU A 181 -9.10 8.20 1.95
CA GLU A 181 -7.71 7.75 1.87
C GLU A 181 -7.38 7.22 0.46
N GLY A 182 -6.10 7.10 0.13
CA GLY A 182 -5.69 6.39 -1.08
C GLY A 182 -5.85 4.89 -0.87
N MET A 183 -5.29 4.39 0.23
CA MET A 183 -5.39 3.00 0.65
C MET A 183 -5.68 2.93 2.15
N TYR A 184 -6.80 2.32 2.51
CA TYR A 184 -7.18 1.95 3.87
C TYR A 184 -7.01 0.44 4.01
N ILE A 185 -5.91 -0.02 4.63
CA ILE A 185 -5.58 -1.44 4.76
C ILE A 185 -5.47 -1.81 6.24
N GLY A 186 -6.31 -2.74 6.66
CA GLY A 186 -6.41 -3.20 8.04
C GLY A 186 -7.32 -2.34 8.91
N TYR A 187 -7.86 -2.94 9.98
CA TYR A 187 -8.80 -2.27 10.87
C TYR A 187 -8.06 -1.36 11.86
N THR A 188 -8.57 -0.15 12.11
CA THR A 188 -7.87 0.87 12.92
C THR A 188 -8.20 0.81 14.41
N GLY A 189 -9.37 0.29 14.80
CA GLY A 189 -9.74 0.15 16.21
C GLY A 189 -9.09 -1.06 16.88
N LYS A 190 -8.79 -0.97 18.19
CA LYS A 190 -8.24 -2.11 18.95
C LYS A 190 -9.27 -3.21 19.22
N SER A 191 -10.54 -2.82 19.38
CA SER A 191 -11.67 -3.73 19.60
C SER A 191 -12.98 -3.04 19.24
N ARG A 192 -14.08 -3.81 19.20
CA ARG A 192 -15.44 -3.31 19.00
C ARG A 192 -16.36 -3.95 20.03
N LYS A 193 -17.29 -3.18 20.59
CA LYS A 193 -18.39 -3.72 21.40
C LYS A 193 -19.60 -3.95 20.49
N LEU A 194 -20.11 -5.17 20.50
CA LEU A 194 -21.26 -5.62 19.73
C LEU A 194 -22.33 -6.19 20.68
N GLU A 195 -23.57 -6.19 20.25
CA GLU A 195 -24.65 -6.95 20.89
C GLU A 195 -24.89 -8.22 20.05
N CYS A 196 -24.52 -9.37 20.60
CA CYS A 196 -24.63 -10.67 19.94
C CYS A 196 -25.59 -11.54 20.75
N ASP A 197 -26.72 -11.92 20.16
CA ASP A 197 -27.78 -12.70 20.82
C ASP A 197 -28.22 -12.13 22.18
N GLY A 198 -28.32 -10.80 22.26
CA GLY A 198 -28.70 -10.07 23.48
C GLY A 198 -27.58 -9.95 24.53
N VAL A 199 -26.36 -10.38 24.22
CA VAL A 199 -25.18 -10.28 25.09
C VAL A 199 -24.20 -9.24 24.53
N ALA A 200 -23.78 -8.31 25.39
CA ALA A 200 -22.73 -7.36 25.03
C ALA A 200 -21.37 -8.08 24.96
N THR A 201 -20.82 -8.19 23.77
CA THR A 201 -19.57 -8.91 23.47
C THR A 201 -18.51 -7.92 22.99
N THR A 202 -17.30 -8.00 23.55
CA THR A 202 -16.14 -7.28 23.01
C THR A 202 -15.40 -8.19 22.05
N VAL A 203 -15.34 -7.80 20.79
CA VAL A 203 -14.68 -8.54 19.71
C VAL A 203 -13.42 -7.82 19.25
N TYR A 204 -12.42 -8.58 18.83
CA TYR A 204 -11.14 -8.06 18.35
C TYR A 204 -11.03 -8.27 16.84
N PRO A 205 -10.60 -7.26 16.07
CA PRO A 205 -10.46 -7.37 14.63
C PRO A 205 -9.27 -8.26 14.24
N HIS A 206 -9.36 -8.89 13.08
CA HIS A 206 -8.27 -9.63 12.45
C HIS A 206 -6.96 -8.84 12.37
N LYS A 207 -5.84 -9.57 12.41
CA LYS A 207 -4.50 -9.05 12.13
C LYS A 207 -4.11 -9.26 10.66
N LEU A 208 -3.11 -8.51 10.23
CA LEU A 208 -2.46 -8.64 8.94
C LEU A 208 -1.08 -9.28 9.09
N THR A 209 -0.77 -10.23 8.20
CA THR A 209 0.59 -10.76 8.03
C THR A 209 0.89 -10.90 6.55
N ASP A 210 2.16 -10.84 6.15
CA ASP A 210 2.56 -11.03 4.75
C ASP A 210 1.89 -10.00 3.79
N VAL A 211 2.21 -8.73 4.01
CA VAL A 211 1.67 -7.58 3.23
C VAL A 211 2.80 -6.89 2.47
N ASP A 212 2.65 -6.72 1.17
CA ASP A 212 3.60 -5.96 0.34
C ASP A 212 2.85 -4.95 -0.53
N ILE A 213 3.10 -3.66 -0.27
CA ILE A 213 2.48 -2.53 -0.96
C ILE A 213 3.58 -1.79 -1.72
N TYR A 214 3.62 -1.92 -3.05
CA TYR A 214 4.78 -1.44 -3.80
C TYR A 214 4.53 -0.91 -5.20
N ASN A 215 5.38 0.00 -5.66
CA ASN A 215 5.31 0.58 -7.01
C ASN A 215 3.95 1.19 -7.38
N ASN A 216 3.15 1.60 -6.39
CA ASN A 216 1.90 2.31 -6.65
C ASN A 216 2.17 3.80 -6.84
N THR A 217 1.30 4.46 -7.61
CA THR A 217 1.26 5.91 -7.71
C THR A 217 -0.05 6.42 -7.11
N LEU A 218 0.04 7.33 -6.15
CA LEU A 218 -1.09 7.97 -5.50
C LEU A 218 -1.02 9.48 -5.76
N GLU A 219 -2.12 10.09 -6.19
CA GLU A 219 -2.14 11.52 -6.54
C GLU A 219 -3.42 12.23 -6.10
N ASN A 220 -3.31 13.41 -5.49
CA ASN A 220 -4.44 14.23 -5.03
C ASN A 220 -5.40 13.44 -4.13
N ILE A 221 -4.86 12.88 -3.06
CA ILE A 221 -5.62 12.07 -2.11
C ILE A 221 -6.31 12.97 -1.08
N GLY A 222 -7.61 12.74 -0.86
CA GLY A 222 -8.44 13.48 0.08
C GLY A 222 -7.88 13.47 1.49
N ALA A 223 -7.59 12.28 2.04
CA ALA A 223 -7.05 12.06 3.38
C ALA A 223 -5.63 11.46 3.35
N ASP A 224 -5.35 10.42 4.12
CA ASP A 224 -4.04 9.74 4.14
C ASP A 224 -3.75 9.04 2.80
N GLY A 225 -2.49 9.06 2.37
CA GLY A 225 -2.06 8.35 1.16
C GLY A 225 -2.21 6.84 1.31
N ILE A 226 -1.34 6.24 2.13
CA ILE A 226 -1.38 4.82 2.48
C ILE A 226 -1.54 4.70 3.98
N GLN A 227 -2.60 4.04 4.43
CA GLN A 227 -2.79 3.62 5.82
C GLN A 227 -2.72 2.10 5.90
N LEU A 228 -1.81 1.60 6.73
CA LEU A 228 -1.64 0.18 7.01
C LEU A 228 -1.69 -0.03 8.53
N ASN A 229 -2.78 -0.62 9.03
CA ASN A 229 -3.02 -0.83 10.46
C ASN A 229 -3.21 -2.32 10.81
N SER A 230 -3.09 -2.67 12.09
CA SER A 230 -3.28 -4.04 12.60
C SER A 230 -2.30 -5.08 12.03
N VAL A 231 -1.10 -4.63 11.65
CA VAL A 231 -0.02 -5.56 11.26
C VAL A 231 0.49 -6.31 12.49
N ALA A 232 0.63 -7.63 12.35
CA ALA A 232 1.28 -8.48 13.34
C ALA A 232 2.74 -8.81 12.98
N SER A 233 3.03 -9.04 11.70
CA SER A 233 4.39 -9.26 11.19
C SER A 233 4.45 -9.15 9.66
N ASP A 234 5.67 -9.12 9.11
CA ASP A 234 5.95 -9.33 7.69
C ASP A 234 5.18 -8.37 6.77
N ALA A 235 5.34 -7.07 7.01
CA ALA A 235 4.76 -6.05 6.15
C ALA A 235 5.83 -5.11 5.58
N SER A 236 5.67 -4.76 4.31
CA SER A 236 6.51 -3.77 3.66
C SER A 236 5.71 -2.80 2.79
N ILE A 237 6.14 -1.53 2.81
CA ILE A 237 5.63 -0.46 1.95
C ILE A 237 6.83 0.10 1.20
N ARG A 238 6.93 -0.16 -0.12
CA ARG A 238 8.15 0.13 -0.86
C ARG A 238 7.97 0.75 -2.24
N ASN A 239 8.84 1.68 -2.60
CA ASN A 239 8.91 2.26 -3.96
C ASN A 239 7.59 2.89 -4.46
N ASN A 240 6.71 3.32 -3.56
CA ASN A 240 5.48 4.02 -3.93
C ASN A 240 5.79 5.50 -4.18
N LYS A 241 5.02 6.11 -5.08
CA LYS A 241 5.08 7.55 -5.38
C LYS A 241 3.78 8.19 -4.93
N ILE A 242 3.85 9.08 -3.96
CA ILE A 242 2.69 9.69 -3.31
C ILE A 242 2.80 11.20 -3.49
N TYR A 243 1.88 11.76 -4.28
CA TYR A 243 1.82 13.18 -4.59
C TYR A 243 0.55 13.77 -4.00
N ARG A 244 0.69 14.71 -3.06
CA ARG A 244 -0.42 15.46 -2.47
C ARG A 244 -1.43 14.58 -1.75
N THR A 245 -1.27 14.48 -0.42
CA THR A 245 -2.28 13.89 0.48
C THR A 245 -2.90 14.97 1.35
N GLY A 246 -4.04 14.67 1.98
CA GLY A 246 -4.74 15.66 2.80
C GLY A 246 -5.33 16.83 1.99
N VAL A 247 -5.75 16.58 0.74
CA VAL A 247 -6.36 17.61 -0.11
C VAL A 247 -7.73 18.06 0.43
N SER A 248 -8.50 17.13 1.00
CA SER A 248 -9.82 17.38 1.57
C SER A 248 -10.13 16.35 2.67
N PRO A 249 -9.33 16.32 3.76
CA PRO A 249 -9.43 15.26 4.76
C PRO A 249 -10.76 15.33 5.51
N PHE A 250 -11.20 14.18 6.04
CA PHE A 250 -12.35 14.11 6.92
C PHE A 250 -12.20 15.06 8.12
N ASP A 251 -13.32 15.58 8.62
CA ASP A 251 -13.33 16.33 9.88
C ASP A 251 -13.33 15.36 11.09
N PRO A 252 -12.54 15.62 12.15
CA PRO A 252 -11.53 16.68 12.25
C PRO A 252 -10.28 16.38 11.42
N LYS A 253 -9.68 17.42 10.81
CA LYS A 253 -8.57 17.34 9.84
C LYS A 253 -7.25 16.80 10.42
N TYR A 254 -7.21 15.52 10.78
CA TYR A 254 -6.01 14.84 11.29
C TYR A 254 -5.52 13.72 10.36
N GLN A 255 -6.35 13.25 9.42
CA GLN A 255 -6.01 12.20 8.45
C GLN A 255 -5.50 12.84 7.16
N ASN A 256 -4.26 13.28 7.16
CA ASN A 256 -3.62 14.00 6.04
C ASN A 256 -2.14 13.61 5.83
N THR A 257 -1.75 12.43 6.31
CA THR A 257 -0.39 11.89 6.27
C THR A 257 -0.04 11.33 4.88
N GLY A 258 1.25 11.30 4.52
CA GLY A 258 1.70 10.56 3.34
C GLY A 258 1.52 9.05 3.52
N ILE A 259 2.23 8.46 4.49
CA ILE A 259 2.11 7.05 4.89
C ILE A 259 1.86 6.94 6.40
N GLN A 260 0.79 6.25 6.79
CA GLN A 260 0.52 5.85 8.16
C GLN A 260 0.72 4.35 8.35
N VAL A 261 1.44 3.98 9.41
CA VAL A 261 1.63 2.59 9.84
C VAL A 261 1.18 2.43 11.29
N GLY A 262 0.36 1.41 11.53
CA GLY A 262 -0.05 0.91 12.84
C GLY A 262 0.23 -0.58 12.97
N GLY A 263 1.34 -0.95 13.59
CA GLY A 263 1.73 -2.34 13.82
C GLY A 263 3.25 -2.52 13.88
N ASP A 264 3.67 -3.72 14.23
CA ASP A 264 5.08 -3.99 14.56
C ASP A 264 5.83 -4.59 13.37
N LYS A 265 7.16 -4.43 13.34
CA LYS A 265 8.07 -5.07 12.37
C LYS A 265 7.74 -4.73 10.91
N VAL A 266 7.36 -3.47 10.66
CA VAL A 266 7.06 -2.96 9.32
C VAL A 266 8.29 -2.29 8.71
N THR A 267 8.59 -2.63 7.47
CA THR A 267 9.63 -1.97 6.67
C THR A 267 9.00 -0.95 5.72
N VAL A 268 9.44 0.31 5.76
CA VAL A 268 8.99 1.36 4.83
C VAL A 268 10.22 1.88 4.10
N THR A 269 10.30 1.65 2.78
CA THR A 269 11.53 1.95 2.03
C THR A 269 11.38 2.43 0.60
N GLY A 270 12.26 3.33 0.14
CA GLY A 270 12.30 3.74 -1.26
C GLY A 270 11.09 4.56 -1.72
N ASN A 271 10.23 4.99 -0.79
CA ASN A 271 9.01 5.72 -1.15
C ASN A 271 9.33 7.20 -1.39
N LEU A 272 8.64 7.78 -2.37
CA LEU A 272 8.60 9.22 -2.59
C LEU A 272 7.27 9.75 -2.02
N ILE A 273 7.36 10.69 -1.08
CA ILE A 273 6.24 11.45 -0.54
C ILE A 273 6.48 12.91 -0.87
N TYR A 274 5.64 13.46 -1.73
CA TYR A 274 5.72 14.86 -2.15
C TYR A 274 4.44 15.59 -1.73
N ARG A 275 4.57 16.52 -0.78
CA ARG A 275 3.51 17.37 -0.24
C ARG A 275 2.40 16.59 0.48
N SER A 276 2.68 16.03 1.65
CA SER A 276 1.61 15.60 2.57
C SER A 276 0.97 16.81 3.25
N GLY A 277 -0.35 16.80 3.45
CA GLY A 277 -1.05 17.86 4.20
C GLY A 277 -0.64 17.91 5.67
N GLY A 278 -0.32 16.76 6.25
CA GLY A 278 0.24 16.60 7.59
C GLY A 278 1.64 15.99 7.55
N ASN A 279 1.89 15.00 8.41
CA ASN A 279 3.18 14.33 8.48
C ASN A 279 3.52 13.62 7.15
N GLY A 280 4.79 13.60 6.79
CA GLY A 280 5.25 12.74 5.69
C GLY A 280 4.96 11.28 6.03
N MET A 281 5.34 10.87 7.24
CA MET A 281 4.99 9.57 7.81
C MET A 281 4.50 9.68 9.25
N MET A 282 3.50 8.86 9.60
CA MET A 282 2.98 8.67 10.96
C MET A 282 3.13 7.19 11.32
N LEU A 283 3.94 6.88 12.32
CA LEU A 283 4.35 5.52 12.63
C LEU A 283 3.99 5.16 14.08
N ASP A 284 3.28 4.06 14.28
CA ASP A 284 2.82 3.58 15.58
C ASP A 284 3.03 2.06 15.69
N GLY A 285 4.02 1.63 16.47
CA GLY A 285 4.39 0.22 16.64
C GLY A 285 5.79 0.09 17.23
N ASP A 286 6.31 -1.12 17.29
CA ASP A 286 7.69 -1.46 17.66
C ASP A 286 8.43 -2.12 16.48
N GLY A 287 9.77 -2.08 16.49
CA GLY A 287 10.61 -2.80 15.50
C GLY A 287 10.51 -2.25 14.07
N LEU A 288 10.17 -0.98 13.91
CA LEU A 288 9.98 -0.35 12.60
C LEU A 288 11.31 -0.06 11.89
N THR A 289 11.40 -0.35 10.59
CA THR A 289 12.59 -0.10 9.76
C THR A 289 12.25 0.85 8.62
N ILE A 290 12.72 2.10 8.70
CA ILE A 290 12.35 3.20 7.82
C ILE A 290 13.59 3.73 7.11
N HIS A 291 13.74 3.43 5.82
CA HIS A 291 14.97 3.78 5.12
C HIS A 291 14.83 4.12 3.64
N ASP A 292 15.77 4.91 3.11
CA ASP A 292 15.81 5.30 1.69
C ASP A 292 14.52 6.01 1.20
N ASN A 293 13.76 6.64 2.08
CA ASN A 293 12.56 7.37 1.69
C ASN A 293 12.88 8.84 1.39
N HIS A 294 12.21 9.39 0.37
CA HIS A 294 12.27 10.80 0.04
C HIS A 294 10.98 11.49 0.47
N ILE A 295 11.06 12.34 1.50
CA ILE A 295 9.93 13.05 2.08
C ILE A 295 10.14 14.54 1.83
N LEU A 296 9.32 15.11 0.96
CA LEU A 296 9.50 16.46 0.45
C LEU A 296 8.25 17.28 0.78
N TYR A 297 8.44 18.42 1.46
CA TYR A 297 7.41 19.42 1.73
C TYR A 297 6.24 18.90 2.57
N ALA A 298 6.52 18.16 3.64
CA ALA A 298 5.49 17.72 4.58
C ALA A 298 4.88 18.92 5.32
N GLY A 299 3.54 18.97 5.41
CA GLY A 299 2.79 20.03 6.10
C GLY A 299 2.94 20.04 7.62
N GLU A 300 3.50 18.98 8.20
CA GLU A 300 3.93 18.91 9.60
C GLU A 300 5.37 18.39 9.70
N ASN A 301 5.59 17.25 10.37
CA ASN A 301 6.91 16.64 10.52
C ASN A 301 7.24 15.80 9.28
N GLY A 302 8.52 15.63 8.97
CA GLY A 302 8.94 14.66 7.96
C GLY A 302 8.49 13.25 8.38
N ILE A 303 8.91 12.85 9.58
CA ILE A 303 8.50 11.59 10.22
C ILE A 303 8.05 11.89 11.63
N PHE A 304 6.85 11.44 12.01
CA PHE A 304 6.43 11.28 13.38
C PHE A 304 6.33 9.80 13.72
N ALA A 305 6.89 9.40 14.86
CA ALA A 305 6.83 8.02 15.32
C ALA A 305 6.63 7.91 16.82
N ARG A 306 5.88 6.88 17.23
CA ARG A 306 5.69 6.47 18.62
C ARG A 306 5.55 4.95 18.68
N ASN A 307 5.47 4.42 19.90
CA ASN A 307 5.22 3.01 20.15
C ASN A 307 4.16 2.83 21.27
N PRO A 308 3.66 1.61 21.51
CA PRO A 308 2.65 1.35 22.54
C PRO A 308 3.06 1.84 23.94
N ALA A 309 4.33 1.75 24.31
CA ALA A 309 4.85 2.20 25.60
C ALA A 309 4.67 3.72 25.85
N GLN A 310 4.51 4.52 24.79
CA GLN A 310 4.18 5.93 24.92
C GLN A 310 2.75 6.16 25.44
N GLN A 311 1.83 5.24 25.16
CA GLN A 311 0.42 5.29 25.59
C GLN A 311 0.20 4.56 26.92
N ASP A 312 1.02 3.53 27.19
CA ASP A 312 1.00 2.76 28.43
C ASP A 312 2.43 2.55 28.92
N SER A 313 2.85 3.33 29.92
CA SER A 313 4.21 3.30 30.46
C SER A 313 4.58 2.01 31.17
N THR A 314 3.62 1.09 31.37
CA THR A 314 3.89 -0.24 31.94
C THR A 314 4.47 -1.22 30.92
N ILE A 315 4.33 -0.92 29.62
CA ILE A 315 4.94 -1.69 28.54
C ILE A 315 6.45 -1.39 28.52
N SER A 316 7.24 -2.46 28.58
CA SER A 316 8.71 -2.44 28.50
C SER A 316 9.20 -3.37 27.41
N ASP A 317 10.51 -3.29 27.13
CA ASP A 317 11.22 -4.19 26.21
C ASP A 317 10.71 -4.13 24.77
N GLY A 318 10.18 -2.96 24.36
CA GLY A 318 9.77 -2.72 22.98
C GLY A 318 10.95 -2.87 22.01
N GLU A 319 10.68 -3.30 20.78
CA GLU A 319 11.72 -3.42 19.76
C GLU A 319 12.08 -2.03 19.20
N ALA A 320 13.37 -1.74 19.11
CA ALA A 320 13.85 -0.44 18.66
C ALA A 320 13.54 -0.16 17.18
N HIS A 321 13.29 1.10 16.87
CA HIS A 321 13.13 1.57 15.49
C HIS A 321 14.48 1.87 14.83
N VAL A 322 14.52 1.76 13.51
CA VAL A 322 15.65 2.19 12.67
C VAL A 322 15.16 3.22 11.66
N TYR A 323 15.84 4.36 11.61
CA TYR A 323 15.66 5.42 10.63
C TYR A 323 16.99 5.63 9.91
N SER A 324 17.11 5.20 8.65
CA SER A 324 18.36 5.35 7.90
C SER A 324 18.22 5.89 6.49
N GLU A 325 19.19 6.71 6.05
CA GLU A 325 19.31 7.11 4.63
C GLU A 325 18.05 7.82 4.08
N ASN A 326 17.19 8.34 4.95
CA ASN A 326 16.02 9.10 4.51
C ASN A 326 16.45 10.52 4.13
N LEU A 327 15.85 11.02 3.05
CA LEU A 327 15.97 12.40 2.61
C LEU A 327 14.70 13.15 2.99
N ILE A 328 14.81 14.13 3.89
CA ILE A 328 13.69 14.92 4.38
C ILE A 328 13.95 16.38 4.03
N ILE A 329 13.14 16.96 3.14
CA ILE A 329 13.32 18.31 2.63
C ILE A 329 12.12 19.17 2.99
N HIS A 330 12.37 20.30 3.62
CA HIS A 330 11.40 21.34 3.97
C HIS A 330 10.12 20.80 4.67
N PRO A 331 10.24 19.99 5.75
CA PRO A 331 9.09 19.78 6.62
C PRO A 331 8.69 21.11 7.27
N ALA A 332 7.39 21.34 7.49
CA ALA A 332 6.90 22.56 8.14
C ALA A 332 7.20 22.57 9.66
N SER A 333 7.54 21.42 10.23
CA SER A 333 7.89 21.23 11.63
C SER A 333 9.21 20.45 11.72
N TYR A 334 9.29 19.39 12.53
CA TYR A 334 10.53 18.65 12.74
C TYR A 334 10.84 17.72 11.57
N GLY A 335 12.13 17.52 11.28
CA GLY A 335 12.57 16.45 10.38
C GLY A 335 12.11 15.07 10.88
N ILE A 336 12.57 14.67 12.07
CA ILE A 336 12.08 13.45 12.74
C ILE A 336 11.63 13.77 14.17
N LYS A 337 10.39 13.42 14.48
CA LYS A 337 9.79 13.51 15.82
C LYS A 337 9.56 12.11 16.37
N LEU A 338 10.43 11.66 17.27
CA LEU A 338 10.49 10.29 17.75
C LEU A 338 10.11 10.19 19.23
N TYR A 339 8.95 9.57 19.48
CA TYR A 339 8.34 9.37 20.80
C TYR A 339 8.26 7.88 21.17
N ALA A 340 8.99 7.00 20.49
CA ALA A 340 9.14 5.60 20.90
C ALA A 340 10.02 5.52 22.16
N VAL A 341 9.51 4.89 23.22
CA VAL A 341 10.15 4.81 24.54
C VAL A 341 10.16 3.37 25.05
N ASN A 342 10.90 3.12 26.13
CA ASN A 342 11.00 1.81 26.79
C ASN A 342 11.42 0.66 25.84
N THR A 343 12.27 0.96 24.86
CA THR A 343 12.82 -0.04 23.94
C THR A 343 13.98 -0.82 24.58
N ALA A 344 14.12 -2.11 24.27
CA ALA A 344 15.18 -2.97 24.79
C ALA A 344 16.58 -2.55 24.33
N THR A 345 16.66 -1.94 23.14
CA THR A 345 17.88 -1.41 22.52
C THR A 345 17.64 0.04 22.08
N PRO A 346 18.68 0.84 21.80
CA PRO A 346 18.48 2.21 21.37
C PRO A 346 17.84 2.26 19.98
N ASN A 347 16.85 3.12 19.80
CA ASN A 347 16.37 3.52 18.47
C ASN A 347 17.54 4.09 17.66
N LEU A 348 17.75 3.60 16.45
CA LEU A 348 18.88 3.98 15.62
C LEU A 348 18.46 5.03 14.60
N ILE A 349 19.08 6.20 14.65
CA ILE A 349 18.85 7.29 13.71
C ILE A 349 20.19 7.54 13.02
N LYS A 350 20.36 7.07 11.78
CA LYS A 350 21.65 7.13 11.10
C LYS A 350 21.58 7.64 9.67
N GLU A 351 22.55 8.41 9.24
CA GLU A 351 22.76 8.74 7.81
C GLU A 351 21.56 9.40 7.12
N ASN A 352 20.63 9.98 7.90
CA ASN A 352 19.51 10.74 7.35
C ASN A 352 20.01 12.12 6.93
N THR A 353 19.45 12.65 5.85
CA THR A 353 19.69 14.01 5.38
C THR A 353 18.43 14.82 5.58
N ILE A 354 18.53 15.92 6.34
CA ILE A 354 17.44 16.82 6.64
C ILE A 354 17.82 18.20 6.12
N GLU A 355 16.96 18.81 5.32
CA GLU A 355 17.10 20.19 4.85
C GLU A 355 15.88 21.00 5.28
N ASP A 356 16.08 22.14 5.94
CA ASP A 356 15.01 23.05 6.35
C ASP A 356 15.42 24.53 6.26
N HIS A 357 14.50 25.43 6.61
CA HIS A 357 14.73 26.88 6.63
C HIS A 357 15.34 27.41 7.93
N GLY A 358 15.93 26.54 8.76
CA GLY A 358 16.59 26.94 10.01
C GLY A 358 15.62 27.35 11.12
N GLN A 359 14.36 26.91 11.04
CA GLN A 359 13.35 27.20 12.06
C GLN A 359 13.74 26.63 13.42
N ARG A 360 13.29 27.32 14.47
CA ARG A 360 13.58 26.95 15.86
C ARG A 360 12.30 26.79 16.66
N ASP A 361 12.35 25.85 17.59
CA ASP A 361 11.25 25.61 18.51
C ASP A 361 11.19 26.64 19.65
N ALA A 362 10.19 26.50 20.53
CA ALA A 362 9.99 27.39 21.67
C ALA A 362 11.16 27.41 22.68
N ALA A 363 12.03 26.39 22.66
CA ALA A 363 13.25 26.32 23.46
C ALA A 363 14.50 26.78 22.66
N ASN A 364 14.30 27.42 21.51
CA ASN A 364 15.35 27.92 20.62
C ASN A 364 16.25 26.82 20.02
N ARG A 365 15.76 25.59 19.91
CA ARG A 365 16.50 24.47 19.31
C ARG A 365 16.15 24.33 17.82
N PRO A 366 17.09 23.90 16.95
CA PRO A 366 16.78 23.59 15.56
C PRO A 366 15.67 22.53 15.45
N MET A 367 14.76 22.69 14.49
CA MET A 367 13.69 21.73 14.23
C MET A 367 14.15 20.51 13.43
N THR A 368 15.34 19.99 13.72
CA THR A 368 15.88 18.77 13.09
C THR A 368 15.23 17.52 13.69
N TYR A 369 15.31 17.42 15.02
CA TYR A 369 14.85 16.29 15.81
C TYR A 369 14.04 16.75 17.02
N SER A 370 12.96 16.04 17.32
CA SER A 370 12.21 16.20 18.57
C SER A 370 12.01 14.85 19.22
N TYR A 371 12.49 14.73 20.46
CA TYR A 371 12.26 13.56 21.31
C TYR A 371 11.21 13.88 22.38
N LEU A 372 10.47 12.86 22.82
CA LEU A 372 9.44 13.06 23.85
C LEU A 372 10.07 13.62 25.13
N ASN A 373 11.17 13.00 25.57
CA ASN A 373 12.00 13.36 26.70
C ASN A 373 13.25 12.44 26.71
N ASN A 374 13.94 12.36 27.85
CA ASN A 374 15.11 11.48 28.03
C ASN A 374 14.77 9.98 28.08
N SER A 375 13.50 9.59 28.12
CA SER A 375 13.06 8.18 28.06
C SER A 375 13.15 7.59 26.65
N VAL A 376 13.36 8.41 25.62
CA VAL A 376 13.65 7.91 24.26
C VAL A 376 15.09 7.41 24.22
N PHE A 377 15.28 6.11 24.42
CA PHE A 377 16.57 5.45 24.29
C PHE A 377 16.98 5.40 22.81
N ARG A 378 18.11 6.01 22.45
CA ARG A 378 18.49 6.23 21.05
C ARG A 378 19.99 6.38 20.81
N GLN A 379 20.39 6.18 19.56
CA GLN A 379 21.73 6.42 19.04
C GLN A 379 21.63 7.20 17.72
N GLU A 380 22.35 8.31 17.62
CA GLU A 380 22.40 9.17 16.44
C GLU A 380 23.77 9.07 15.76
N LEU A 381 23.84 8.68 14.48
CA LEU A 381 25.10 8.43 13.76
C LEU A 381 25.11 9.08 12.38
N ASN A 382 26.12 9.91 12.08
CA ASN A 382 26.38 10.41 10.71
C ASN A 382 25.18 11.09 10.01
N ASN A 383 24.20 11.62 10.76
CA ASN A 383 23.10 12.39 10.18
C ASN A 383 23.59 13.78 9.74
N ARG A 384 22.94 14.34 8.72
CA ARG A 384 23.28 15.64 8.14
C ARG A 384 22.07 16.56 8.21
N HIS A 385 22.29 17.77 8.70
CA HIS A 385 21.29 18.84 8.68
C HIS A 385 21.83 20.02 7.89
N TYR A 386 21.10 20.40 6.85
CA TYR A 386 21.37 21.57 6.02
C TYR A 386 20.31 22.64 6.27
N VAL A 387 20.75 23.88 6.40
CA VAL A 387 19.87 25.04 6.51
C VAL A 387 20.02 25.84 5.24
N VAL A 388 18.90 26.08 4.55
CA VAL A 388 18.85 26.91 3.35
C VAL A 388 18.27 28.27 3.71
N GLU A 389 19.05 29.33 3.47
CA GLU A 389 18.56 30.70 3.57
C GLU A 389 17.51 30.95 2.49
N GLN A 390 16.43 31.65 2.85
CA GLN A 390 15.35 32.01 1.92
C GLN A 390 15.75 33.10 0.93
#